data_AF-A0A924DGU1-F1
#
_entry.id   AF-A0A924DGU1-F1
#
_cell.length_a   1.000
_cell.length_b   1.000
_cell.length_c   1.000
_cell.angle_alpha   90.00
_cell.angle_beta   90.00
_cell.angle_gamma   90.00
#
_symmetry.space_group_name_H-M   'P 1'
#
loop_
_entity.id
_entity.type
_entity.pdbx_description
1 polymer ?
#
loop_
_entity_poly.entity_id
_entity_poly.type
_entity_poly.pdbx_seq_one_letter_code
_entity_poly.pdbx_strand_id
1 'polypeptide(L)'
;MNSNTDPKSASALALKTNGGERLRQQLQFLIEIDKIKQIFRKCRLVDGTRYENDAEHSWHLALLAMTLSEHANAPVDPLQLLRMILIHDIVEIDAGDTFVYDTAGEATKRAREEKAADRIFGLLPDEQRL
;
A
#
# COMPACT_ATOMS: atom_id res chain seq x y z
N MET A 1 -43.26 32.93 15.58
CA MET A 1 -41.99 32.26 15.92
C MET A 1 -41.88 31.06 15.00
N ASN A 2 -41.18 31.21 13.87
CA ASN A 2 -41.19 30.22 12.79
C ASN A 2 -40.05 29.22 13.03
N SER A 3 -40.37 28.03 13.53
CA SER A 3 -39.44 26.91 13.68
C SER A 3 -39.32 26.18 12.34
N ASN A 4 -38.44 26.66 11.47
CA ASN A 4 -38.11 25.98 10.22
C ASN A 4 -36.81 25.17 10.39
N THR A 5 -36.91 23.96 10.94
CA THR A 5 -35.82 22.98 10.90
C THR A 5 -36.01 22.07 9.69
N ASP A 6 -35.60 22.57 8.53
CA ASP A 6 -35.56 21.81 7.28
C ASP A 6 -34.45 20.74 7.34
N PRO A 7 -34.76 19.43 7.24
CA PRO A 7 -33.77 18.34 7.31
C PRO A 7 -32.80 18.29 6.11
N LYS A 8 -33.08 19.07 5.05
CA LYS A 8 -32.22 19.14 3.85
C LYS A 8 -30.99 20.04 4.03
N SER A 9 -30.96 20.94 5.02
CA SER A 9 -29.81 21.83 5.24
C SER A 9 -28.64 21.12 5.95
N ALA A 10 -28.94 20.10 6.76
CA ALA A 10 -27.95 19.30 7.47
C ALA A 10 -27.14 18.37 6.52
N SER A 11 -27.79 17.77 5.51
CA SER A 11 -27.11 16.85 4.58
C SER A 11 -26.14 17.56 3.63
N ALA A 12 -26.46 18.79 3.21
CA ALA A 12 -25.58 19.60 2.37
C ALA A 12 -24.32 20.12 3.11
N LEU A 13 -24.39 20.26 4.45
CA LEU A 13 -23.26 20.64 5.29
C LEU A 13 -22.34 19.45 5.61
N ALA A 14 -22.91 18.24 5.78
CA ALA A 14 -22.14 17.00 5.88
C ALA A 14 -21.36 16.68 4.59
N LEU A 15 -21.94 16.97 3.41
CA LEU A 15 -21.26 16.79 2.12
C LEU A 15 -20.04 17.71 1.91
N LYS A 16 -19.99 18.87 2.59
CA LYS A 16 -18.85 19.83 2.49
C LYS A 16 -17.71 19.55 3.46
N THR A 17 -17.92 18.71 4.47
CA THR A 17 -16.88 18.29 5.44
C THR A 17 -16.17 17.00 5.01
N ASN A 18 -16.83 16.15 4.20
CA ASN A 18 -16.27 14.89 3.70
C ASN A 18 -15.03 15.02 2.79
N GLY A 19 -14.90 16.10 2.02
CA GLY A 19 -13.75 16.30 1.14
C GLY A 19 -12.44 16.49 1.90
N GLY A 20 -12.49 17.21 3.03
CA GLY A 20 -11.33 17.44 3.89
C GLY A 20 -10.92 16.18 4.63
N GLU A 21 -11.89 15.42 5.14
CA GLU A 21 -11.62 14.17 5.86
C GLU A 21 -11.08 13.08 4.92
N ARG A 22 -11.67 12.92 3.73
CA ARG A 22 -11.17 12.00 2.71
C ARG A 22 -9.72 12.32 2.32
N LEU A 23 -9.43 13.58 2.02
CA LEU A 23 -8.07 14.00 1.67
C LEU A 23 -7.10 13.78 2.84
N ARG A 24 -7.53 14.03 4.08
CA ARG A 24 -6.72 13.78 5.28
C ARG A 24 -6.35 12.30 5.41
N GLN A 25 -7.31 11.39 5.24
CA GLN A 25 -7.07 9.94 5.25
C GLN A 25 -6.07 9.52 4.16
N GLN A 26 -6.25 10.01 2.94
CA GLN A 26 -5.33 9.75 1.82
C GLN A 26 -3.91 10.26 2.12
N LEU A 27 -3.77 11.49 2.61
CA LEU A 27 -2.47 12.05 2.98
C LEU A 27 -1.82 11.28 4.14
N GLN A 28 -2.62 10.85 5.12
CA GLN A 28 -2.15 10.03 6.23
C GLN A 28 -1.62 8.68 5.74
N PHE A 29 -2.31 8.02 4.81
CA PHE A 29 -1.82 6.81 4.16
C PHE A 29 -0.52 7.07 3.40
N LEU A 30 -0.44 8.12 2.57
CA LEU A 30 0.76 8.44 1.80
C LEU A 30 1.98 8.74 2.68
N ILE A 31 1.79 9.41 3.81
CA ILE A 31 2.85 9.63 4.81
C ILE A 31 3.24 8.32 5.49
N GLU A 32 2.28 7.47 5.82
CA GLU A 32 2.54 6.19 6.48
C GLU A 32 3.38 5.25 5.61
N ILE A 33 3.04 5.14 4.31
CA ILE A 33 3.74 4.22 3.40
C ILE A 33 5.17 4.66 3.07
N ASP A 34 5.54 5.92 3.34
CA ASP A 34 6.92 6.39 3.15
C ASP A 34 7.93 5.56 3.97
N LYS A 35 7.48 4.98 5.09
CA LYS A 35 8.27 4.10 5.96
C LYS A 35 8.79 2.85 5.24
N ILE A 36 8.19 2.43 4.13
CA ILE A 36 8.66 1.28 3.35
C ILE A 36 10.13 1.43 2.89
N LYS A 37 10.60 2.67 2.74
CA LYS A 37 12.00 3.00 2.41
C LYS A 37 13.01 2.63 3.49
N GLN A 38 12.53 2.28 4.69
CA GLN A 38 13.35 1.89 5.84
C GLN A 38 13.36 0.37 6.06
N ILE A 39 12.59 -0.39 5.28
CA ILE A 39 12.58 -1.85 5.37
C ILE A 39 13.61 -2.39 4.38
N PHE A 40 14.68 -3.00 4.93
CA PHE A 40 15.79 -3.52 4.15
C PHE A 40 15.70 -5.02 3.98
N ARG A 41 15.92 -5.46 2.74
CA ARG A 41 15.93 -6.85 2.29
C ARG A 41 17.29 -7.48 2.51
N LYS A 42 17.36 -8.80 2.50
CA LYS A 42 18.66 -9.50 2.43
C LYS A 42 19.31 -9.45 1.04
N CYS A 43 18.57 -9.05 0.01
CA CYS A 43 19.10 -8.83 -1.32
C CYS A 43 20.07 -7.64 -1.33
N ARG A 44 21.17 -7.75 -2.06
CA ARG A 44 22.11 -6.64 -2.26
C ARG A 44 21.88 -6.01 -3.63
N LEU A 45 22.25 -4.75 -3.77
CA LEU A 45 22.37 -4.12 -5.08
C LEU A 45 23.32 -4.91 -5.99
N VAL A 46 23.22 -4.70 -7.30
CA VAL A 46 24.04 -5.38 -8.31
C VAL A 46 25.55 -5.16 -8.07
N ASP A 47 25.93 -3.98 -7.58
CA ASP A 47 27.31 -3.65 -7.24
C ASP A 47 27.74 -4.14 -5.84
N GLY A 48 26.83 -4.76 -5.09
CA GLY A 48 27.06 -5.32 -3.75
C GLY A 48 27.21 -4.30 -2.61
N THR A 49 27.10 -2.99 -2.89
CA THR A 49 27.48 -1.92 -1.96
C THR A 49 26.64 -1.87 -0.69
N ARG A 50 25.33 -2.10 -0.82
CA ARG A 50 24.37 -2.10 0.29
C ARG A 50 23.23 -3.09 0.05
N TYR A 51 22.44 -3.29 1.10
CA TYR A 51 21.18 -3.99 1.03
C TYR A 51 20.13 -3.16 0.29
N GLU A 52 19.28 -3.85 -0.45
CA GLU A 52 18.10 -3.29 -1.12
C GLU A 52 17.01 -2.96 -0.07
N ASN A 53 16.18 -1.94 -0.27
CA ASN A 53 14.96 -1.68 0.48
C ASN A 53 13.70 -2.00 -0.35
N ASP A 54 12.57 -2.18 0.31
CA ASP A 54 11.35 -2.64 -0.39
C ASP A 54 10.77 -1.62 -1.37
N ALA A 55 11.01 -0.33 -1.14
CA ALA A 55 10.56 0.73 -2.05
C ALA A 55 11.29 0.64 -3.41
N GLU A 56 12.62 0.50 -3.38
CA GLU A 56 13.42 0.34 -4.59
C GLU A 56 13.24 -1.05 -5.22
N HIS A 57 12.98 -2.08 -4.41
CA HIS A 57 12.58 -3.40 -4.91
C HIS A 57 11.31 -3.33 -5.75
N SER A 58 10.26 -2.73 -5.20
CA SER A 58 8.97 -2.57 -5.88
C SER A 58 9.10 -1.72 -7.16
N TRP A 59 9.90 -0.64 -7.11
CA TRP A 59 10.21 0.17 -8.30
C TRP A 59 10.92 -0.64 -9.38
N HIS A 60 11.95 -1.40 -9.01
CA HIS A 60 12.73 -2.18 -9.96
C HIS A 60 11.90 -3.34 -10.54
N LEU A 61 11.09 -4.00 -9.72
CA LEU A 61 10.15 -5.04 -10.14
C LEU A 61 9.10 -4.49 -11.11
N ALA A 62 8.60 -3.28 -10.89
CA ALA A 62 7.67 -2.63 -11.82
C ALA A 62 8.30 -2.40 -13.20
N LEU A 63 9.56 -1.96 -13.25
CA LEU A 63 10.29 -1.80 -14.52
C LEU A 63 10.54 -3.15 -15.19
N LEU A 64 10.98 -4.16 -14.44
CA LEU A 64 11.16 -5.52 -14.95
C LEU A 64 9.86 -6.06 -15.55
N ALA A 65 8.74 -5.90 -14.85
CA ALA A 65 7.43 -6.34 -15.28
C ALA A 65 6.98 -5.65 -16.58
N MET A 66 7.19 -4.34 -16.71
CA MET A 66 6.88 -3.62 -17.95
C MET A 66 7.76 -4.06 -19.12
N THR A 67 9.07 -4.16 -18.90
CA THR A 67 10.06 -4.53 -19.94
C THR A 67 9.91 -5.97 -20.41
N LEU A 68 9.57 -6.90 -19.51
CA LEU A 68 9.52 -8.34 -19.80
C LEU A 68 8.09 -8.87 -20.02
N SER A 69 7.08 -7.99 -20.05
CA SER A 69 5.66 -8.37 -20.18
C SER A 69 5.35 -9.23 -21.42
N GLU A 70 6.09 -9.06 -22.52
CA GLU A 70 5.94 -9.87 -23.73
C GLU A 70 6.29 -11.35 -23.55
N HIS A 71 7.04 -11.69 -22.49
CA HIS A 71 7.41 -13.07 -22.16
C HIS A 71 6.41 -13.75 -21.22
N ALA A 72 5.31 -13.09 -20.87
CA ALA A 72 4.29 -13.68 -20.01
C ALA A 72 3.55 -14.83 -20.71
N ASN A 73 3.30 -15.92 -19.97
CA ASN A 73 2.59 -17.10 -20.48
C ASN A 73 1.10 -16.85 -20.77
N ALA A 74 0.56 -15.71 -20.33
CA ALA A 74 -0.81 -15.29 -20.53
C ALA A 74 -0.87 -13.78 -20.71
N PRO A 75 -1.92 -13.24 -21.37
CA PRO A 75 -2.14 -11.80 -21.42
C PRO A 75 -2.20 -11.21 -20.02
N VAL A 76 -1.48 -10.10 -19.80
CA VAL A 76 -1.45 -9.38 -18.53
C VAL A 76 -1.91 -7.94 -18.78
N ASP A 77 -2.80 -7.42 -17.93
CA ASP A 77 -3.11 -5.98 -17.91
C ASP A 77 -1.96 -5.24 -17.20
N PRO A 78 -1.16 -4.40 -17.90
CA PRO A 78 -0.04 -3.70 -17.30
C PRO A 78 -0.45 -2.81 -16.14
N LEU A 79 -1.63 -2.19 -16.19
CA LEU A 79 -2.07 -1.28 -15.13
C LEU A 79 -2.50 -2.05 -13.87
N GLN A 80 -3.10 -3.22 -14.03
CA GLN A 80 -3.39 -4.12 -12.89
C GLN A 80 -2.09 -4.63 -12.27
N LEU A 81 -1.13 -5.06 -13.11
CA LEU A 81 0.17 -5.56 -12.68
C LEU A 81 0.96 -4.52 -11.89
N LEU A 82 1.07 -3.30 -12.43
CA LEU A 82 1.76 -2.19 -11.75
C LEU A 82 1.10 -1.82 -10.43
N ARG A 83 -0.24 -1.79 -10.36
CA ARG A 83 -0.95 -1.52 -9.10
C ARG A 83 -0.63 -2.57 -8.04
N MET A 84 -0.63 -3.85 -8.39
CA MET A 84 -0.29 -4.94 -7.47
C MET A 84 1.15 -4.83 -6.98
N ILE A 85 2.12 -4.62 -7.89
CA ILE A 85 3.54 -4.50 -7.53
C ILE A 85 3.78 -3.31 -6.60
N LEU A 86 3.13 -2.17 -6.84
CA LEU A 86 3.34 -0.98 -6.01
C LEU A 86 2.85 -1.13 -4.56
N ILE A 87 1.95 -2.08 -4.29
CA ILE A 87 1.35 -2.26 -2.96
C ILE A 87 1.78 -3.54 -2.24
N HIS A 88 2.37 -4.50 -2.95
CA HIS A 88 2.54 -5.87 -2.44
C HIS A 88 3.31 -5.95 -1.12
N ASP A 89 4.39 -5.17 -0.98
CA ASP A 89 5.25 -5.17 0.21
C ASP A 89 4.90 -4.06 1.22
N ILE A 90 3.85 -3.25 1.02
CA ILE A 90 3.48 -2.18 1.98
C ILE A 90 3.23 -2.76 3.39
N VAL A 91 2.74 -3.99 3.48
CA VAL A 91 2.53 -4.71 4.74
C VAL A 91 3.81 -4.96 5.53
N GLU A 92 4.97 -4.96 4.86
CA GLU A 92 6.28 -5.16 5.48
C GLU A 92 6.71 -3.98 6.36
N ILE A 93 6.03 -2.83 6.29
CA ILE A 93 6.22 -1.71 7.24
C ILE A 93 6.04 -2.16 8.70
N ASP A 94 5.06 -3.04 8.95
CA ASP A 94 4.81 -3.59 10.29
C ASP A 94 5.26 -5.03 10.42
N ALA A 95 5.13 -5.82 9.35
CA ALA A 95 5.49 -7.22 9.38
C ALA A 95 7.02 -7.38 9.38
N GLY A 96 7.75 -6.54 8.64
CA GLY A 96 9.15 -6.71 8.28
C GLY A 96 9.36 -7.75 7.17
N ASP A 97 10.41 -7.56 6.36
CA ASP A 97 10.83 -8.48 5.31
C ASP A 97 11.08 -9.89 5.89
N THR A 98 10.31 -10.86 5.41
CA THR A 98 10.49 -12.26 5.78
C THR A 98 11.28 -12.96 4.69
N PHE A 99 12.57 -13.14 4.94
CA PHE A 99 13.47 -13.77 3.99
C PHE A 99 12.98 -15.17 3.58
N VAL A 100 13.01 -15.47 2.28
CA VAL A 100 12.44 -16.70 1.69
C VAL A 100 12.93 -18.02 2.30
N TYR A 101 14.12 -18.04 2.92
CA TYR A 101 14.67 -19.23 3.58
C TYR A 101 14.52 -19.22 5.12
N ASP A 102 13.81 -18.24 5.68
CA ASP A 102 13.53 -18.14 7.11
C ASP A 102 12.26 -18.91 7.49
N THR A 103 12.42 -20.22 7.67
CA THR A 103 11.32 -21.12 8.08
C THR A 103 10.67 -20.74 9.41
N ALA A 104 11.39 -20.07 10.31
CA ALA A 104 10.84 -19.63 11.59
C ALA A 104 10.00 -18.35 11.44
N GLY A 105 10.50 -17.38 10.65
CA GLY A 105 9.77 -16.16 10.30
C GLY A 105 8.48 -16.44 9.52
N GLU A 106 8.53 -17.42 8.62
CA GLU A 106 7.41 -17.85 7.77
C GLU A 106 6.19 -18.30 8.59
N ALA A 107 6.42 -19.01 9.71
CA ALA A 107 5.34 -19.55 10.54
C ALA A 107 4.37 -18.48 11.08
N THR A 108 4.84 -17.24 11.23
CA THR A 108 4.01 -16.11 11.71
C THR A 108 3.75 -15.05 10.64
N LYS A 109 4.35 -15.21 9.45
CA LYS A 109 4.35 -14.20 8.37
C LYS A 109 2.94 -13.76 8.01
N ARG A 110 2.08 -14.72 7.67
CA ARG A 110 0.69 -14.45 7.28
C ARG A 110 -0.06 -13.62 8.33
N ALA A 111 0.01 -14.00 9.60
CA ALA A 111 -0.70 -13.29 10.67
C ALA A 111 -0.16 -11.86 10.89
N ARG A 112 1.15 -11.65 10.71
CA ARG A 112 1.77 -10.32 10.76
C ARG A 112 1.32 -9.45 9.59
N GLU A 113 1.33 -10.00 8.37
CA GLU A 113 0.94 -9.30 7.15
C GLU A 113 -0.56 -8.97 7.09
N GLU A 114 -1.44 -9.89 7.50
CA GLU A 114 -2.89 -9.63 7.58
C GLU A 114 -3.18 -8.48 8.55
N LYS A 115 -2.53 -8.48 9.73
CA LYS A 115 -2.68 -7.40 10.71
C LYS A 115 -2.13 -6.07 10.20
N ALA A 116 -1.00 -6.09 9.48
CA ALA A 116 -0.41 -4.92 8.86
C ALA A 116 -1.33 -4.34 7.79
N ALA A 117 -1.90 -5.19 6.92
CA ALA A 117 -2.85 -4.81 5.89
C ALA A 117 -4.08 -4.13 6.49
N ASP A 118 -4.68 -4.73 7.51
CA ASP A 118 -5.85 -4.18 8.20
C ASP A 118 -5.60 -2.78 8.75
N ARG A 119 -4.42 -2.55 9.34
CA ARG A 119 -4.04 -1.25 9.89
C ARG A 119 -3.71 -0.23 8.81
N ILE A 120 -2.83 -0.59 7.88
CA ILE A 120 -2.25 0.36 6.92
C ILE A 120 -3.27 0.72 5.83
N PHE A 121 -3.88 -0.28 5.19
CA PHE A 121 -4.92 -0.01 4.19
C PHE A 121 -6.22 0.49 4.82
N GLY A 122 -6.45 0.21 6.11
CA GLY A 122 -7.52 0.82 6.90
C GLY A 122 -7.37 2.34 7.13
N LEU A 123 -6.22 2.95 6.79
CA LEU A 123 -6.06 4.41 6.80
C LEU A 123 -6.74 5.08 5.60
N LEU A 124 -6.96 4.34 4.51
CA LEU A 124 -7.63 4.86 3.33
C LEU A 124 -9.14 5.02 3.58
N PRO A 125 -9.80 5.90 2.83
CA PRO A 125 -11.26 5.91 2.75
C PRO A 125 -11.80 4.54 2.32
N ASP A 126 -12.97 4.15 2.82
CA ASP A 126 -13.54 2.81 2.60
C ASP A 126 -13.66 2.43 1.11
N GLU A 127 -13.91 3.40 0.21
CA GLU A 127 -14.02 3.12 -1.23
C GLU A 127 -12.66 2.89 -1.93
N GLN A 128 -11.56 3.18 -1.24
CA GLN A 128 -10.19 2.95 -1.71
C GLN A 128 -9.48 1.83 -0.97
N ARG A 129 -10.12 1.21 0.01
CA ARG A 129 -9.53 0.13 0.79
C ARG A 129 -9.24 -1.07 -0.12
N LEU A 130 -8.03 -1.60 0.00
CA LEU A 130 -7.47 -2.71 -0.79
C LEU A 130 -7.64 -4.04 -0.05
#